data_AF-A0A2C9V528-F1
#
_entry.id   AF-A0A2C9V528-F1
#
_cell.length_a   1.000
_cell.length_b   1.000
_cell.length_c   1.000
_cell.angle_alpha   90.00
_cell.angle_beta   90.00
_cell.angle_gamma   90.00
#
_symmetry.space_group_name_H-M   'P 1'
#
loop_
_entity.id
_entity.type
_entity.pdbx_description
1 polymer ?
#
loop_
_entity_poly.entity_id
_entity_poly.type
_entity_poly.pdbx_seq_one_letter_code
_entity_poly.pdbx_strand_id
1 'polypeptide(L)'
;VSTNCATNLHLNGVLNINGSALTDFCTGGCAEHTHNVLTCIYYAKRDFWFANGATVKNLTETIHHGCSTNTSINTDFKSSAMRVYQNLLVPLVSSIATMLIVNIFHM
;
A
#
# COMPACT_ATOMS: atom_id res chain seq x y z
N VAL A 1 2.07 -7.01 24.66
CA VAL A 1 1.84 -5.98 23.63
C VAL A 1 2.47 -4.68 24.09
N SER A 2 3.45 -4.14 23.36
CA SER A 2 4.14 -2.89 23.72
C SER A 2 3.18 -1.71 23.58
N THR A 3 2.99 -0.94 24.65
CA THR A 3 2.04 0.18 24.71
C THR A 3 2.66 1.53 24.31
N ASN A 4 3.95 1.56 23.96
CA ASN A 4 4.70 2.80 23.69
C ASN A 4 5.53 2.69 22.41
N CYS A 5 4.87 2.44 21.29
CA CYS A 5 5.51 2.54 19.99
C CYS A 5 5.65 4.01 19.61
N ALA A 6 6.90 4.48 19.49
CA ALA A 6 7.19 5.85 19.05
C ALA A 6 6.55 6.18 17.68
N THR A 7 6.32 5.15 16.87
CA THR A 7 5.69 5.23 15.55
C THR A 7 4.54 4.24 15.46
N ASN A 8 3.30 4.75 15.41
CA ASN A 8 2.09 3.94 15.22
C ASN A 8 1.65 4.00 13.76
N LEU A 9 1.15 2.86 13.24
CA LEU A 9 0.54 2.81 11.92
C LEU A 9 -0.86 3.43 11.97
N HIS A 10 -1.06 4.56 11.29
CA HIS A 10 -2.36 5.20 11.12
C HIS A 10 -3.06 4.77 9.82
N LEU A 11 -4.35 5.10 9.69
CA LEU A 11 -5.15 4.89 8.48
C LEU A 11 -4.59 5.56 7.22
N ASN A 12 -3.68 6.54 7.37
CA ASN A 12 -2.93 7.10 6.26
C ASN A 12 -1.98 6.08 5.58
N GLY A 13 -1.65 4.98 6.29
CA GLY A 13 -0.78 3.92 5.79
C GLY A 13 0.70 4.28 5.75
N VAL A 14 1.06 5.45 6.26
CA VAL A 14 2.44 5.95 6.28
C VAL A 14 3.09 5.62 7.62
N LEU A 15 4.20 4.90 7.52
CA LEU A 15 5.11 4.49 8.58
C LEU A 15 6.52 4.79 8.06
N ASN A 16 7.22 5.67 8.77
CA ASN A 16 8.58 6.09 8.44
C ASN A 16 9.46 5.89 9.67
N ILE A 17 10.35 4.90 9.62
CA ILE A 17 11.22 4.50 10.73
C ILE A 17 12.63 4.33 10.20
N ASN A 18 13.58 5.03 10.81
CA ASN A 18 14.98 5.03 10.42
C ASN A 18 15.91 4.95 11.64
N GLY A 19 17.19 4.64 11.39
CA GLY A 19 18.25 4.67 12.40
C GLY A 19 17.96 3.77 13.60
N SER A 20 18.24 4.29 14.80
CA SER A 20 18.06 3.58 16.08
C SER A 20 16.61 3.21 16.39
N ALA A 21 15.64 4.00 15.91
CA ALA A 21 14.22 3.73 16.11
C ALA A 21 13.75 2.44 15.40
N LEU A 22 14.48 2.00 14.36
CA LEU A 22 14.18 0.74 13.67
C LEU A 22 14.44 -0.46 14.56
N THR A 23 15.59 -0.49 15.23
CA THR A 23 15.94 -1.58 16.14
C THR A 23 14.95 -1.66 17.30
N ASP A 24 14.60 -0.52 17.89
CA ASP A 24 13.60 -0.45 18.96
C ASP A 24 12.21 -0.89 18.47
N PHE A 25 11.83 -0.53 17.24
CA PHE A 25 10.55 -0.95 16.66
C PHE A 25 10.48 -2.47 16.41
N CYS A 26 11.54 -3.04 15.84
CA CYS A 26 11.60 -4.45 15.46
C CYS A 26 11.82 -5.38 16.65
N THR A 27 12.59 -4.97 17.66
CA THR A 27 12.90 -5.79 18.85
C THR A 27 12.01 -5.47 20.05
N GLY A 28 11.48 -4.25 20.14
CA GLY A 28 10.66 -3.77 21.26
C GLY A 28 9.17 -4.17 21.19
N GLY A 29 8.81 -5.13 20.34
CA GLY A 29 7.45 -5.66 20.23
C GLY A 29 6.45 -4.78 19.45
N CYS A 30 6.90 -3.66 18.88
CA CYS A 30 6.06 -2.77 18.08
C CYS A 30 5.78 -3.29 16.68
N ALA A 31 6.76 -3.94 16.06
CA ALA A 31 6.57 -4.65 14.80
C ALA A 31 5.53 -5.77 14.94
N GLU A 32 5.61 -6.56 16.01
CA GLU A 32 4.65 -7.63 16.30
C GLU A 32 3.25 -7.07 16.59
N HIS A 33 3.14 -6.00 17.38
CA HIS A 33 1.85 -5.34 17.61
C HIS A 33 1.21 -4.86 16.31
N THR A 34 2.00 -4.19 15.46
CA THR A 34 1.55 -3.71 14.14
C THR A 34 1.12 -4.88 13.26
N HIS A 35 1.85 -5.98 13.28
CA HIS A 35 1.51 -7.18 12.53
C HIS A 35 0.18 -7.80 12.99
N ASN A 36 -0.08 -7.84 14.29
CA ASN A 36 -1.34 -8.33 14.85
C ASN A 36 -2.53 -7.44 14.42
N VAL A 37 -2.35 -6.11 14.41
CA VAL A 37 -3.38 -5.17 13.92
C VAL A 37 -3.64 -5.37 12.43
N LEU A 38 -2.58 -5.47 11.61
CA LEU A 38 -2.69 -5.73 10.18
C LEU A 38 -3.41 -7.06 9.90
N THR A 39 -3.09 -8.10 10.65
CA THR A 39 -3.74 -9.42 10.55
C THR A 39 -5.22 -9.34 10.92
N CYS A 40 -5.58 -8.59 11.97
CA CYS A 40 -6.97 -8.34 12.34
C CYS A 40 -7.74 -7.65 11.21
N ILE A 41 -7.17 -6.60 10.62
CA ILE A 41 -7.77 -5.89 9.48
C ILE A 41 -7.96 -6.84 8.30
N TYR A 42 -6.96 -7.67 7.98
CA TYR A 42 -7.06 -8.65 6.90
C TYR A 42 -8.24 -9.61 7.11
N TYR A 43 -8.42 -10.13 8.32
CA TYR A 43 -9.53 -11.04 8.63
C TYR A 43 -10.90 -10.34 8.61
N ALA A 44 -10.96 -9.07 9.05
CA ALA A 44 -12.21 -8.30 9.03
C ALA A 44 -12.60 -7.83 7.62
N LYS A 45 -11.63 -7.42 6.81
CA LYS A 45 -11.80 -6.87 5.47
C LYS A 45 -10.59 -7.22 4.59
N ARG A 46 -10.73 -8.26 3.75
CA ARG A 46 -9.67 -8.69 2.83
C ARG A 46 -9.26 -7.65 1.79
N ASP A 47 -10.20 -6.81 1.35
CA ASP A 47 -9.98 -5.76 0.36
C ASP A 47 -9.69 -4.38 0.99
N PHE A 48 -9.13 -4.34 2.20
CA PHE A 48 -8.83 -3.09 2.89
C PHE A 48 -7.61 -2.37 2.29
N TRP A 49 -7.78 -1.08 1.99
CA TRP A 49 -6.74 -0.21 1.45
C TRP A 49 -6.56 0.99 2.40
N PHE A 50 -5.30 1.32 2.68
CA PHE A 50 -4.95 2.53 3.42
C PHE A 50 -5.04 3.77 2.51
N ALA A 51 -5.05 4.98 3.09
CA ALA A 51 -5.23 6.21 2.31
C ALA A 51 -4.10 6.46 1.29
N ASN A 52 -2.88 5.97 1.55
CA ASN A 52 -1.76 5.94 0.59
C ASN A 52 -1.89 4.87 -0.50
N GLY A 53 -2.99 4.10 -0.53
CA GLY A 53 -3.21 3.00 -1.47
C GLY A 53 -2.35 1.76 -1.18
N ALA A 54 -1.80 1.62 0.03
CA ALA A 54 -1.15 0.39 0.45
C ALA A 54 -2.21 -0.66 0.83
N THR A 55 -1.97 -1.91 0.44
CA THR A 55 -2.72 -3.04 0.99
C THR A 55 -2.12 -3.46 2.34
N VAL A 56 -2.91 -4.19 3.13
CA VAL A 56 -2.41 -4.85 4.36
C VAL A 56 -1.18 -5.71 4.08
N LYS A 57 -1.17 -6.41 2.94
CA LYS A 57 -0.04 -7.23 2.50
C LYS A 57 1.21 -6.39 2.24
N ASN A 58 1.09 -5.28 1.49
CA ASN A 58 2.22 -4.38 1.22
C ASN A 58 2.89 -3.88 2.51
N LEU A 59 2.09 -3.44 3.48
CA LEU A 59 2.62 -2.96 4.77
C LEU A 59 3.30 -4.08 5.55
N THR A 60 2.67 -5.27 5.60
CA THR A 60 3.22 -6.43 6.31
C THR A 60 4.58 -6.84 5.73
N GLU A 61 4.68 -6.95 4.40
CA GLU A 61 5.92 -7.33 3.73
C GLU A 61 7.01 -6.26 3.90
N THR A 62 6.65 -4.98 3.83
CA THR A 62 7.62 -3.88 3.98
C THR A 62 8.17 -3.80 5.40
N ILE A 63 7.32 -3.98 6.41
CA ILE A 63 7.72 -4.05 7.82
C ILE A 63 8.62 -5.27 8.05
N HIS A 64 8.21 -6.44 7.56
CA HIS A 64 8.99 -7.67 7.71
C HIS A 64 10.36 -7.56 7.05
N HIS A 65 10.42 -7.02 5.83
CA HIS A 65 11.67 -6.78 5.12
C HIS A 65 12.55 -5.81 5.91
N GLY A 66 12.04 -4.65 6.30
CA GLY A 66 12.82 -3.64 7.04
C GLY A 66 13.39 -4.17 8.35
N CYS A 67 12.63 -4.99 9.08
CA CYS A 67 13.12 -5.63 10.30
C CYS A 67 14.12 -6.77 10.03
N SER A 68 13.96 -7.53 8.95
CA SER A 68 14.88 -8.63 8.60
C SER A 68 16.22 -8.12 8.09
N THR A 69 16.22 -7.05 7.28
CA THR A 69 17.43 -6.48 6.68
C THR A 69 18.04 -5.33 7.49
N ASN A 70 17.45 -4.95 8.62
CA ASN A 70 17.82 -3.75 9.39
C ASN A 70 17.91 -2.49 8.51
N THR A 71 16.99 -2.35 7.55
CA THR A 71 16.89 -1.18 6.67
C THR A 71 15.71 -0.30 7.04
N SER A 72 15.80 0.99 6.77
CA SER A 72 14.71 1.94 7.07
C SER A 72 13.38 1.50 6.44
N ILE A 73 12.31 1.59 7.22
CA ILE A 73 10.95 1.30 6.79
C ILE A 73 10.35 2.62 6.31
N ASN A 74 9.98 2.68 5.03
CA ASN A 74 9.19 3.78 4.49
C ASN A 74 8.03 3.20 3.68
N THR A 75 6.81 3.51 4.10
CA THR A 75 5.57 3.04 3.47
C THR A 75 4.81 4.21 2.83
N ASP A 76 5.47 5.34 2.56
CA ASP A 76 4.95 6.36 1.65
C ASP A 76 4.96 5.81 0.22
N PHE A 77 4.03 4.90 -0.08
CA PHE A 77 3.80 4.42 -1.42
C PHE A 77 3.08 5.53 -2.17
N LYS A 78 3.71 6.06 -3.21
CA LYS A 78 2.97 6.74 -4.28
C LYS A 78 2.26 5.67 -5.11
N SER A 79 1.18 5.08 -4.59
CA SER A 79 0.47 4.02 -5.29
C SER A 79 -0.11 4.54 -6.60
N SER A 80 0.35 3.95 -7.70
CA SER A 80 -0.20 4.08 -9.04
C SER A 80 -1.52 3.30 -9.20
N ALA A 81 -2.49 3.48 -8.31
CA ALA A 81 -3.86 2.98 -8.53
C ALA A 81 -4.42 3.48 -9.89
N MET A 82 -3.86 4.57 -10.41
CA MET A 82 -4.02 5.06 -11.77
C MET A 82 -3.63 4.04 -12.86
N ARG A 83 -2.71 3.08 -12.66
CA ARG A 83 -2.31 2.12 -13.71
C ARG A 83 -3.42 1.13 -14.06
N VAL A 84 -4.25 0.72 -13.09
CA VAL A 84 -5.42 -0.15 -13.37
C VAL A 84 -6.48 0.65 -14.13
N TYR A 85 -6.72 1.89 -13.74
CA TYR A 85 -7.66 2.79 -14.43
C TYR A 85 -7.17 3.18 -15.83
N GLN A 86 -5.86 3.41 -16.02
CA GLN A 86 -5.24 3.67 -17.31
C GLN A 86 -5.32 2.45 -18.23
N ASN A 87 -5.02 1.23 -17.73
CA ASN A 87 -5.11 0.02 -18.55
C ASN A 87 -6.56 -0.32 -18.95
N LEU A 88 -7.57 0.15 -18.21
CA LEU A 88 -8.97 -0.03 -18.57
C LEU A 88 -9.52 1.09 -19.47
N LEU A 89 -9.14 2.35 -19.22
CA LEU A 89 -9.61 3.49 -20.00
C LEU A 89 -8.97 3.59 -21.38
N VAL A 90 -7.68 3.28 -21.52
CA VAL A 90 -6.97 3.37 -22.80
C VAL A 90 -7.61 2.52 -23.91
N PRO A 91 -7.93 1.21 -23.69
CA PRO A 91 -8.60 0.42 -24.73
C PRO A 91 -10.04 0.89 -24.99
N LEU A 92 -10.72 1.46 -23.99
CA LEU A 92 -12.11 1.90 -24.09
C LEU A 92 -12.24 3.19 -24.91
N VAL A 93 -11.32 4.15 -24.72
CA VAL A 93 -11.26 5.37 -25.54
C VAL A 93 -10.83 5.04 -26.98
N SER A 94 -9.89 4.11 -27.16
CA SER A 94 -9.45 3.68 -28.49
C SER A 94 -10.58 3.04 -29.31
N SER A 95 -11.43 2.23 -28.68
CA SER A 95 -12.55 1.56 -29.36
C SER A 95 -13.69 2.52 -29.71
N ILE A 96 -13.95 3.56 -28.90
CA ILE A 96 -14.92 4.61 -29.24
C ILE A 96 -14.42 5.45 -30.41
N ALA A 97 -13.12 5.80 -30.43
CA ALA A 97 -12.53 6.61 -31.50
C ALA A 97 -12.57 5.89 -32.86
N THR A 98 -12.30 4.57 -32.91
CA THR A 98 -12.34 3.82 -34.16
C THR A 98 -13.76 3.70 -34.72
N MET A 99 -14.78 3.54 -33.87
CA MET A 99 -16.18 3.52 -34.32
C MET A 99 -16.62 4.85 -34.94
N LEU A 100 -16.15 5.98 -34.42
CA LEU A 100 -16.45 7.30 -34.99
C LEU A 100 -15.79 7.49 -36.36
N ILE A 101 -14.54 7.06 -36.51
CA ILE A 101 -13.79 7.18 -37.77
C ILE A 101 -14.44 6.33 -38.88
N VAL A 102 -14.82 5.08 -38.58
CA VAL A 102 -15.46 4.19 -39.57
C VAL A 102 -16.79 4.77 -40.06
N ASN A 103 -17.59 5.38 -39.18
CA ASN A 103 -18.87 5.99 -39.59
C ASN A 103 -18.71 7.26 -40.44
N ILE A 104 -17.60 8.00 -40.32
CA ILE A 104 -17.33 9.20 -41.12
C ILE A 104 -16.88 8.83 -42.55
N PHE A 105 -16.15 7.72 -42.72
CA PHE A 105 -15.67 7.27 -44.04
C PHE A 105 -16.68 6.35 -44.78
N HIS A 106 -17.78 5.97 -44.13
CA HIS A 106 -18.82 5.10 -44.70
C HIS A 106 -20.14 5.85 -44.99
N MET A 107 -20.08 7.19 -44.98
CA MET A 107 -21.10 8.14 -45.44
C MET A 107 -20.49 9.01 -46.54
#